data_AF-A0A839XTI3-F1
#
_entry.id   AF-A0A839XTI3-F1
#
_cell.length_a   1.000
_cell.length_b   1.000
_cell.length_c   1.000
_cell.angle_alpha   90.00
_cell.angle_beta   90.00
_cell.angle_gamma   90.00
#
_symmetry.space_group_name_H-M   'P 1'
#
loop_
_entity.id
_entity.type
_entity.pdbx_description
1 polymer ?
#
loop_
_entity_poly.entity_id
_entity_poly.type
_entity_poly.pdbx_seq_one_letter_code
_entity_poly.pdbx_strand_id
1 'polypeptide(L)' 'MHDDSPVPGPPQEAGQETPPNHDAAAAQDTDPKAGIDDAVAALDDLDEVPVAEHVERFEAVHTELTVALSSIDKV' A
#
# COMPACT_ATOMS: atom_id res chain seq x y z
N MET A 1 -37.08 31.89 -33.34
CA MET A 1 -37.08 30.50 -32.84
C MET A 1 -36.37 29.67 -33.90
N HIS A 2 -35.06 29.45 -33.85
CA HIS A 2 -34.28 28.88 -32.76
C HIS A 2 -32.86 29.46 -32.75
N ASP A 3 -32.36 29.70 -31.53
CA ASP A 3 -30.97 30.05 -31.22
C ASP A 3 -30.21 28.73 -31.01
N ASP A 4 -29.30 28.39 -31.92
CA ASP A 4 -28.41 27.23 -31.81
C ASP A 4 -27.12 27.69 -31.13
N SER A 5 -27.15 27.77 -29.80
CA SER A 5 -25.96 28.02 -29.00
C SER A 5 -25.25 26.69 -28.73
N PRO A 6 -23.96 26.52 -29.11
CA PRO A 6 -23.19 25.35 -28.69
C PRO A 6 -22.93 25.44 -27.18
N VAL A 7 -23.28 24.38 -26.46
CA VAL A 7 -22.91 24.21 -25.05
C VAL A 7 -21.37 24.14 -24.92
N PRO A 8 -20.73 25.00 -24.10
CA PRO A 8 -19.35 24.82 -23.71
C PRO A 8 -19.23 23.53 -22.90
N GLY A 9 -18.36 22.62 -23.33
CA GLY A 9 -18.01 21.45 -22.53
C GLY A 9 -17.42 21.87 -21.18
N PRO A 10 -17.54 21.04 -20.13
CA PRO A 10 -16.92 21.33 -18.84
C PRO A 10 -15.40 21.48 -19.01
N PRO A 11 -14.74 22.36 -18.23
CA PRO A 11 -13.29 22.40 -18.19
C PRO A 11 -12.79 21.01 -17.78
N GLN A 12 -11.98 20.40 -18.63
CA GLN A 12 -11.22 19.21 -18.27
C GLN A 12 -10.37 19.61 -17.07
N GLU A 13 -10.76 19.12 -15.90
CA GLU A 13 -10.05 19.33 -14.65
C GLU A 13 -8.59 18.96 -14.89
N ALA A 14 -7.74 19.97 -14.85
CA ALA A 14 -6.30 19.83 -14.71
C ALA A 14 -6.04 19.16 -13.36
N GLY A 15 -6.16 17.85 -13.35
CA GLY A 15 -6.23 17.01 -12.17
C GLY A 15 -6.10 15.56 -12.58
N GLN A 16 -5.19 15.25 -13.51
CA GLN A 16 -4.54 13.94 -13.47
C GLN A 16 -3.69 13.94 -12.21
N GLU A 17 -4.35 13.70 -11.09
CA GLU A 17 -3.76 13.14 -9.90
C GLU A 17 -2.97 11.94 -10.39
N THR A 18 -1.65 12.12 -10.51
CA THR A 18 -0.73 11.00 -10.60
C THR A 18 -1.15 10.05 -9.49
N PRO A 19 -1.53 8.79 -9.77
CA PRO A 19 -1.69 7.83 -8.69
C PRO A 19 -0.40 7.91 -7.87
N PRO A 20 -0.46 7.98 -6.52
CA PRO A 20 0.75 7.86 -5.74
C PRO A 20 1.40 6.56 -6.21
N ASN A 21 2.55 6.73 -6.84
CA ASN A 21 3.41 5.68 -7.32
C ASN A 21 3.78 4.86 -6.08
N HIS A 22 2.98 3.84 -5.77
CA HIS A 22 3.25 2.89 -4.68
C HIS A 22 4.54 2.10 -4.94
N ASP A 23 5.12 2.22 -6.13
CA ASP A 23 6.40 1.66 -6.56
C ASP A 23 7.66 2.35 -5.97
N ALA A 24 7.56 3.11 -4.87
CA ALA A 24 8.72 3.77 -4.26
C ALA A 24 8.85 3.61 -2.75
N ALA A 25 8.13 2.67 -2.12
CA ALA A 25 8.70 2.03 -0.94
C ALA A 25 9.76 1.08 -1.48
N ALA A 26 11.02 1.48 -1.39
CA ALA A 26 12.17 0.76 -1.90
C ALA A 26 11.96 -0.75 -1.75
N ALA A 27 11.97 -1.47 -2.86
CA ALA A 27 12.22 -2.90 -2.85
C ALA A 27 13.61 -3.08 -2.24
N GLN A 28 13.67 -3.10 -0.92
CA GLN A 28 14.84 -3.49 -0.18
C GLN A 28 15.08 -4.92 -0.65
N ASP A 29 16.24 -5.16 -1.25
CA ASP A 29 16.79 -6.49 -1.54
C ASP A 29 17.20 -7.13 -0.20
N THR A 30 16.28 -7.10 0.76
CA THR A 30 16.35 -7.78 2.04
C THR A 30 15.79 -9.16 1.81
N ASP A 31 16.52 -10.17 2.30
CA ASP A 31 16.04 -11.54 2.29
C ASP A 31 14.58 -11.55 2.77
N PRO A 32 13.63 -12.10 1.99
CA PRO A 32 12.21 -12.02 2.32
C PRO A 32 11.87 -12.69 3.66
N LYS A 33 12.75 -13.54 4.22
CA LYS A 33 12.58 -14.04 5.60
C LYS A 33 13.05 -13.05 6.65
N ALA A 34 14.04 -12.20 6.36
CA ALA A 34 14.50 -11.17 7.30
C ALA A 34 13.38 -10.17 7.64
N GLY A 35 12.55 -9.81 6.65
CA GLY A 35 11.36 -8.96 6.87
C GLY A 35 10.30 -9.64 7.75
N ILE A 36 10.10 -10.95 7.56
CA ILE A 36 9.19 -11.76 8.39
C ILE A 36 9.70 -11.86 9.84
N ASP A 37 10.99 -12.14 10.04
CA ASP A 37 11.56 -12.30 11.38
C ASP A 37 11.44 -11.01 12.20
N ASP A 38 11.70 -9.85 11.59
CA ASP A 38 11.57 -8.53 12.24
C ASP A 38 10.10 -8.23 12.57
N ALA A 39 9.18 -8.49 11.62
CA ALA A 39 7.75 -8.29 11.81
C ALA A 39 7.15 -9.20 12.90
N VAL A 40 7.65 -10.44 13.01
CA VAL A 40 7.23 -11.38 14.06
C VAL A 40 7.80 -10.98 15.42
N ALA A 41 9.07 -10.55 15.50
CA ALA A 41 9.66 -10.05 16.74
C ALA A 41 8.90 -8.83 17.29
N ALA A 42 8.40 -7.95 16.41
CA ALA A 42 7.57 -6.82 16.81
C ALA A 42 6.22 -7.20 17.45
N LEU A 43 5.81 -8.47 17.38
CA LEU A 43 4.63 -8.98 18.07
C LEU A 43 4.91 -9.41 19.52
N ASP A 44 6.17 -9.58 19.93
CA ASP A 44 6.49 -9.99 21.31
C ASP A 44 6.11 -8.91 22.34
N ASP A 45 6.14 -7.63 21.94
CA ASP A 45 5.83 -6.47 22.79
C ASP A 45 4.39 -5.96 22.60
N LEU A 46 3.47 -6.81 22.09
CA LEU A 46 2.09 -6.39 21.77
C LEU A 46 1.30 -5.94 23.01
N ASP A 47 1.60 -6.49 24.20
CA ASP A 47 0.92 -6.10 25.44
C ASP A 47 1.37 -4.72 25.96
N GLU A 48 2.50 -4.21 25.48
CA GLU A 48 2.99 -2.88 25.83
C GLU A 48 2.30 -1.76 25.04
N VAL A 49 1.52 -2.11 24.00
CA VAL A 49 0.84 -1.17 23.12
C VAL A 49 -0.69 -1.27 23.21
N PRO A 50 -1.41 -0.18 22.91
CA PRO A 50 -2.88 -0.19 22.86
C PRO A 50 -3.42 -1.24 21.88
N VAL A 51 -4.53 -1.88 22.24
CA VAL A 51 -5.23 -2.88 21.39
C VAL A 51 -5.58 -2.34 20.00
N ALA A 52 -5.83 -1.03 19.89
CA ALA A 52 -6.08 -0.39 18.59
C ALA A 52 -4.89 -0.52 17.62
N GLU A 53 -3.65 -0.57 18.12
CA GLU A 53 -2.43 -0.71 17.32
C GLU A 53 -2.07 -2.18 17.02
N HIS A 54 -2.75 -3.15 17.66
CA HIS A 54 -2.48 -4.57 17.44
C HIS A 54 -2.79 -4.94 15.99
N VAL A 55 -3.88 -4.41 15.45
CA VAL A 55 -4.34 -4.68 14.08
C VAL A 55 -3.28 -4.27 13.07
N GLU A 56 -2.70 -3.07 13.22
CA GLU A 56 -1.66 -2.56 12.33
C GLU A 56 -0.40 -3.43 12.36
N ARG A 57 0.01 -3.90 13.55
CA ARG A 57 1.17 -4.82 13.69
C ARG A 57 0.92 -6.18 13.04
N PHE A 58 -0.29 -6.75 13.20
CA PHE A 58 -0.65 -7.99 12.51
C PHE A 58 -0.76 -7.82 10.99
N GLU A 59 -1.24 -6.67 10.51
CA GLU A 59 -1.30 -6.35 9.07
C GLU A 59 0.11 -6.26 8.45
N ALA A 60 1.07 -5.69 9.17
CA ALA A 60 2.47 -5.66 8.76
C ALA A 60 3.02 -7.08 8.54
N VAL A 61 2.82 -8.00 9.50
CA VAL A 61 3.25 -9.40 9.36
C VAL A 61 2.57 -10.07 8.16
N HIS A 62 1.27 -9.85 7.97
CA HIS A 62 0.53 -10.41 6.84
C HIS A 62 1.06 -9.89 5.49
N THR A 63 1.44 -8.63 5.43
CA THR A 63 2.03 -8.01 4.24
C THR A 63 3.38 -8.64 3.91
N GLU A 64 4.28 -8.76 4.89
CA GLU A 64 5.60 -9.40 4.71
C GLU A 64 5.47 -10.86 4.25
N LEU A 65 4.55 -11.63 4.85
CA LEU A 65 4.24 -12.98 4.41
C LEU A 65 3.74 -13.03 2.97
N THR A 66 2.86 -12.11 2.59
CA THR A 66 2.31 -12.03 1.22
C THR A 66 3.40 -11.68 0.21
N VAL A 67 4.29 -10.74 0.54
CA VAL A 67 5.44 -10.37 -0.29
C VAL A 67 6.38 -11.55 -0.47
N ALA A 68 6.75 -12.23 0.62
CA ALA A 68 7.62 -13.39 0.58
C ALA A 68 7.03 -14.52 -0.27
N LEU A 69 5.75 -14.86 -0.08
CA LEU A 69 5.08 -15.90 -0.87
C LEU A 69 4.97 -15.51 -2.35
N SER A 70 4.64 -14.25 -2.64
CA SER A 70 4.57 -13.73 -4.02
C SER A 70 5.94 -13.69 -4.71
N SER A 71 7.02 -13.55 -3.95
CA SER A 71 8.39 -13.61 -4.47
C SER A 71 8.80 -15.03 -4.89
N ILE A 72 8.27 -16.06 -4.21
CA ILE A 72 8.53 -17.48 -4.49
C ILE A 72 7.72 -17.98 -5.70
N ASP A 73 6.52 -17.45 -5.92
CA ASP A 73 5.61 -17.84 -7.01
C ASP A 73 6.07 -17.40 -8.41
N LYS A 74 7.03 -16.47 -8.50
CA LYS A 74 7.65 -16.06 -9.78
C LYS A 74 8.64 -17.13 -10.28
N VAL A 75 8.10 -18.20 -10.86
CA VAL A 75 8.83 -19.28 -11.57
C VAL A 75 8.74 -19.15 -13.09
#